data_AF-A0A1H5GWX0-F1
#
_entry.id   AF-A0A1H5GWX0-F1
#
_cell.length_a   1.000
_cell.length_b   1.000
_cell.length_c   1.000
_cell.angle_alpha   90.00
_cell.angle_beta   90.00
_cell.angle_gamma   90.00
#
_symmetry.space_group_name_H-M   'P 1'
#
loop_
_entity.id
_entity.type
_entity.pdbx_description
1 polymer ?
#
loop_
_entity_poly.entity_id
_entity_poly.type
_entity_poly.pdbx_seq_one_letter_code
_entity_poly.pdbx_strand_id
1 'polypeptide(L)'
;MRIIVSGGRSHCDLELVQRELTKLHLRMPIDVVIHGCCGARAGAIEHWARLQGLGVVRYPPNWERFGHRGEILRNSFMLKDSRPDLVVAFPGGHGTADLVQRARNAGVMVLEVGSAPQGEGGEAGHDAIIADGAARRPPTERQTLHTSGTAPRGHDGQGRGAHFEGAPA
;
A
#
# COMPACT_ATOMS: atom_id res chain seq x y z
N MET A 1 6.96 -19.92 -5.95
CA MET A 1 6.78 -18.74 -6.83
C MET A 1 7.77 -17.63 -6.49
N ARG A 2 8.25 -16.88 -7.49
CA ARG A 2 9.08 -15.66 -7.37
C ARG A 2 8.23 -14.42 -7.67
N ILE A 3 8.18 -13.45 -6.77
CA ILE A 3 7.36 -12.23 -6.96
C ILE A 3 8.17 -10.94 -6.93
N ILE A 4 7.83 -9.98 -7.78
CA ILE A 4 8.24 -8.57 -7.59
C ILE A 4 7.16 -7.86 -6.77
N VAL A 5 7.56 -7.06 -5.78
CA VAL A 5 6.66 -6.17 -5.04
C VAL A 5 7.03 -4.71 -5.29
N SER A 6 6.04 -3.90 -5.68
CA SER A 6 6.21 -2.49 -6.06
C SER A 6 5.04 -1.62 -5.56
N GLY A 7 5.24 -0.30 -5.53
CA GLY A 7 4.24 0.69 -5.17
C GLY A 7 4.84 2.10 -5.02
N GLY A 8 4.02 3.12 -4.81
CA GLY A 8 4.44 4.52 -4.76
C GLY A 8 5.20 4.89 -3.49
N ARG A 9 5.95 6.01 -3.55
CA ARG A 9 6.67 6.57 -2.39
C ARG A 9 5.72 7.22 -1.36
N SER A 10 4.67 7.88 -1.84
CA SER A 10 3.65 8.53 -1.02
C SER A 10 2.60 7.52 -0.54
N HIS A 11 2.17 7.63 0.73
CA HIS A 11 1.24 6.71 1.41
C HIS A 11 1.61 5.23 1.26
N CYS A 12 2.38 4.72 2.23
CA CYS A 12 2.63 3.29 2.37
C CYS A 12 1.94 2.77 3.62
N ASP A 13 0.71 2.28 3.45
CA ASP A 13 0.07 1.39 4.42
C ASP A 13 0.89 0.08 4.51
N LEU A 14 1.55 -0.12 5.65
CA LEU A 14 2.44 -1.27 5.89
C LEU A 14 1.62 -2.53 6.25
N GLU A 15 0.47 -2.35 6.90
CA GLU A 15 -0.43 -3.44 7.28
C GLU A 15 -1.12 -4.03 6.05
N LEU A 16 -1.59 -3.19 5.12
CA LEU A 16 -2.08 -3.61 3.80
C LEU A 16 -1.03 -4.44 3.06
N VAL A 17 0.24 -3.99 3.06
CA VAL A 17 1.32 -4.72 2.38
C VAL A 17 1.54 -6.10 3.00
N GLN A 18 1.63 -6.20 4.33
CA GLN A 18 1.77 -7.49 5.01
C GLN A 18 0.54 -8.39 4.81
N ARG A 19 -0.67 -7.83 4.93
CA ARG A 19 -1.94 -8.56 4.83
C ARG A 19 -2.16 -9.17 3.45
N GLU A 20 -1.96 -8.41 2.37
CA GLU A 20 -2.15 -8.93 1.01
C GLU A 20 -1.01 -9.89 0.61
N LEU A 21 0.22 -9.68 1.08
CA LEU A 21 1.32 -10.65 0.87
C LEU A 21 1.08 -11.97 1.61
N THR A 22 0.60 -11.95 2.86
CA THR A 22 0.20 -13.16 3.60
C THR A 22 -0.94 -13.90 2.90
N LYS A 23 -2.01 -13.19 2.50
CA LYS A 23 -3.12 -13.77 1.72
C LYS A 23 -2.65 -14.41 0.41
N LEU A 24 -1.70 -13.77 -0.27
CA LEU A 24 -1.11 -14.29 -1.51
C LEU A 24 -0.29 -15.56 -1.24
N HIS A 25 0.59 -15.55 -0.24
CA HIS A 25 1.42 -16.70 0.15
C HIS A 25 0.57 -17.94 0.51
N LEU A 26 -0.52 -17.74 1.25
CA LEU A 26 -1.46 -18.81 1.62
C LEU A 26 -2.22 -19.42 0.42
N ARG A 27 -2.34 -18.69 -0.69
CA ARG A 27 -3.02 -19.17 -1.92
C ARG A 27 -2.04 -19.70 -2.97
N MET A 28 -0.85 -19.12 -3.05
CA MET A 28 0.21 -19.45 -4.00
C MET A 28 1.56 -19.25 -3.29
N PRO A 29 2.21 -20.34 -2.82
CA PRO A 29 3.45 -20.25 -2.06
C PRO A 29 4.56 -19.46 -2.78
N ILE A 30 5.06 -18.44 -2.09
CA ILE A 30 6.14 -17.56 -2.53
C ILE A 30 7.44 -18.08 -1.89
N ASP A 31 8.47 -18.33 -2.68
CA ASP A 31 9.81 -18.72 -2.19
C ASP A 31 10.74 -17.51 -2.11
N VAL A 32 10.55 -16.54 -3.04
CA VAL A 32 11.44 -15.39 -3.21
C VAL A 32 10.65 -14.11 -3.47
N VAL A 33 10.98 -13.07 -2.69
CA VAL A 33 10.43 -11.73 -2.79
C VAL A 33 11.49 -10.79 -3.35
N ILE A 34 11.16 -10.08 -4.43
CA ILE A 34 12.03 -9.15 -5.16
C ILE A 34 11.50 -7.74 -4.98
N HIS A 35 12.35 -6.77 -4.64
CA HIS A 35 11.91 -5.38 -4.47
C HIS A 35 12.99 -4.34 -4.84
N GLY A 36 12.51 -3.14 -5.17
CA GLY A 36 13.31 -2.03 -5.69
C GLY A 36 13.99 -1.12 -4.66
N CYS A 37 14.10 -1.56 -3.40
CA CYS A 37 14.74 -0.85 -2.27
C CYS A 37 14.34 0.64 -2.07
N CYS A 38 13.12 1.03 -2.44
CA CYS A 38 12.67 2.43 -2.40
C CYS A 38 11.66 2.69 -1.28
N GLY A 39 11.98 3.61 -0.37
CA GLY A 39 11.11 4.10 0.69
C GLY A 39 10.76 3.07 1.78
N ALA A 40 9.89 3.49 2.71
CA ALA A 40 9.50 2.68 3.88
C ALA A 40 8.91 1.30 3.53
N ARG A 41 8.27 1.15 2.37
CA ARG A 41 7.72 -0.14 1.91
C ARG A 41 8.79 -1.22 1.82
N ALA A 42 10.03 -0.88 1.48
CA ALA A 42 11.13 -1.84 1.42
C ALA A 42 11.34 -2.55 2.77
N GLY A 43 11.29 -1.81 3.88
CA GLY A 43 11.41 -2.37 5.23
C GLY A 43 10.28 -3.34 5.58
N ALA A 44 9.02 -2.99 5.27
CA ALA A 44 7.88 -3.88 5.52
C ALA A 44 7.90 -5.14 4.66
N ILE A 45 8.30 -5.05 3.39
CA ILE A 45 8.48 -6.20 2.49
C ILE A 45 9.56 -7.14 3.05
N GLU A 46 10.72 -6.60 3.44
CA GLU A 46 11.82 -7.38 4.00
C GLU A 46 11.45 -8.04 5.35
N HIS A 47 10.78 -7.31 6.23
CA HIS A 47 10.36 -7.80 7.53
C HIS A 47 9.37 -8.97 7.37
N TRP A 48 8.35 -8.80 6.52
CA TRP A 48 7.40 -9.85 6.20
C TRP A 48 8.09 -11.09 5.61
N ALA A 49 8.96 -10.91 4.61
CA ALA A 49 9.68 -12.01 3.98
C ALA A 49 10.53 -12.79 4.99
N ARG A 50 11.22 -12.09 5.92
CA ARG A 50 12.00 -12.74 6.99
C ARG A 50 11.12 -13.52 7.97
N LEU A 51 9.96 -12.98 8.37
CA LEU A 51 8.99 -13.69 9.24
C LEU A 51 8.41 -14.94 8.58
N GLN A 52 8.36 -14.99 7.25
CA GLN A 52 7.89 -16.16 6.48
C GLN A 52 9.05 -17.06 6.00
N GLY A 53 10.31 -16.76 6.36
CA GLY A 53 11.48 -17.57 5.99
C GLY A 53 11.92 -17.47 4.51
N LEU A 54 11.48 -16.44 3.80
CA LEU A 54 11.60 -16.34 2.34
C LEU A 54 12.91 -15.71 1.87
N GLY A 55 13.33 -16.07 0.65
CA GLY A 55 14.45 -15.41 -0.02
C GLY A 55 14.11 -13.95 -0.37
N VAL A 56 15.07 -13.04 -0.20
CA VAL A 56 14.90 -11.60 -0.49
C VAL A 56 15.95 -11.14 -1.50
N VAL A 57 15.50 -10.64 -2.66
CA VAL A 57 16.37 -10.07 -3.70
C VAL A 57 16.15 -8.57 -3.81
N ARG A 58 17.24 -7.82 -3.75
CA ARG A 58 17.28 -6.35 -3.69
C ARG A 58 17.82 -5.78 -4.98
N TYR A 59 17.06 -4.88 -5.61
CA TYR A 59 17.51 -4.12 -6.76
C TYR A 59 17.50 -2.62 -6.42
N PRO A 60 18.55 -2.08 -5.78
CA PRO A 60 18.65 -0.64 -5.54
C PRO A 60 18.81 0.15 -6.85
N PRO A 61 18.15 1.31 -7.00
CA PRO A 61 18.36 2.17 -8.16
C PRO A 61 19.74 2.86 -8.09
N ASN A 62 20.53 2.75 -9.15
CA ASN A 62 21.79 3.51 -9.25
C ASN A 62 21.48 4.98 -9.63
N TRP A 63 21.20 5.80 -8.62
CA TRP A 63 20.96 7.23 -8.78
C TRP A 63 22.23 8.03 -9.08
N GLU A 64 23.40 7.58 -8.62
CA GLU A 64 24.70 8.22 -8.88
C GLU A 64 25.00 8.29 -10.39
N ARG A 65 24.86 7.16 -11.09
CA ARG A 65 25.17 7.04 -12.53
C ARG A 65 24.05 7.53 -13.45
N PHE A 66 22.79 7.46 -13.01
CA PHE A 66 21.63 7.67 -13.89
C PHE A 66 20.63 8.75 -13.41
N GLY A 67 20.90 9.41 -12.27
CA GLY A 67 20.00 10.37 -11.66
C GLY A 67 18.59 9.81 -11.49
N HIS A 68 17.58 10.64 -11.75
CA HIS A 68 16.16 10.25 -11.69
C HIS A 68 15.81 9.02 -12.56
N ARG A 69 16.54 8.75 -13.65
CA ARG A 69 16.29 7.60 -14.53
C ARG A 69 16.70 6.25 -13.90
N GLY A 70 17.47 6.27 -12.79
CA GLY A 70 17.95 5.08 -12.11
C GLY A 70 16.84 4.10 -11.69
N GLU A 71 15.65 4.58 -11.33
CA GLU A 71 14.52 3.71 -10.98
C GLU A 71 13.87 3.03 -12.19
N ILE A 72 13.75 3.72 -13.34
CA ILE A 72 13.14 3.17 -14.57
C ILE A 72 14.08 2.14 -15.22
N LEU A 73 15.39 2.42 -15.21
CA LEU A 73 16.42 1.48 -15.64
C LEU A 73 16.45 0.26 -14.70
N ARG A 74 16.38 0.48 -13.38
CA ARG A 74 16.28 -0.61 -12.39
C ARG A 74 15.01 -1.42 -12.56
N ASN A 75 13.83 -0.82 -12.81
CA ASN A 75 12.58 -1.54 -13.10
C ASN A 75 12.77 -2.53 -14.26
N SER A 76 13.36 -2.06 -15.35
CA SER A 76 13.58 -2.85 -16.57
C SER A 76 14.59 -3.98 -16.35
N PHE A 77 15.68 -3.70 -15.63
CA PHE A 77 16.66 -4.72 -15.26
C PHE A 77 16.08 -5.76 -14.30
N MET A 78 15.40 -5.32 -13.24
CA MET A 78 14.76 -6.15 -12.22
C MET A 78 13.77 -7.16 -12.83
N LEU A 79 12.93 -6.75 -13.79
CA LEU A 79 12.04 -7.67 -14.52
C LEU A 79 12.82 -8.74 -15.30
N LYS A 80 13.81 -8.32 -16.09
CA LYS A 80 14.59 -9.21 -16.98
C LYS A 80 15.48 -10.19 -16.22
N ASP A 81 16.12 -9.72 -15.17
CA ASP A 81 17.14 -10.44 -14.41
C ASP A 81 16.51 -11.38 -13.37
N SER A 82 15.56 -10.88 -12.57
CA SER A 82 14.98 -11.67 -11.47
C SER A 82 14.03 -12.78 -11.93
N ARG A 83 13.52 -12.71 -13.17
CA ARG A 83 12.53 -13.63 -13.78
C ARG A 83 11.38 -13.97 -12.81
N PRO A 84 10.50 -13.00 -12.53
CA PRO A 84 9.35 -13.20 -11.65
C PRO A 84 8.24 -13.97 -12.38
N ASP A 85 7.47 -14.73 -11.61
CA ASP A 85 6.21 -15.32 -12.08
C ASP A 85 5.06 -14.29 -12.03
N LEU A 86 5.14 -13.35 -11.07
CA LEU A 86 4.09 -12.39 -10.74
C LEU A 86 4.67 -11.04 -10.27
N VAL A 87 4.05 -9.93 -10.67
CA VAL A 87 4.27 -8.60 -10.10
C VAL A 87 3.08 -8.21 -9.22
N VAL A 88 3.33 -7.93 -7.95
CA VAL A 88 2.36 -7.35 -7.01
C VAL A 88 2.56 -5.84 -6.96
N ALA A 89 1.60 -5.10 -7.50
CA ALA A 89 1.63 -3.65 -7.60
C ALA A 89 0.65 -3.02 -6.61
N PHE A 90 1.19 -2.52 -5.49
CA PHE A 90 0.45 -1.65 -4.57
C PHE A 90 0.28 -0.24 -5.17
N PRO A 91 -0.66 0.60 -4.65
CA PRO A 91 -0.95 1.91 -5.21
C PRO A 91 0.31 2.77 -5.36
N GLY A 92 0.44 3.46 -6.50
CA GLY A 92 1.67 4.18 -6.81
C GLY A 92 1.61 5.10 -8.02
N GLY A 93 2.64 5.93 -8.14
CA GLY A 93 2.81 6.87 -9.24
C GLY A 93 3.44 6.23 -10.48
N HIS A 94 3.93 7.09 -11.38
CA HIS A 94 4.40 6.73 -12.72
C HIS A 94 5.41 5.57 -12.75
N GLY A 95 6.35 5.49 -11.78
CA GLY A 95 7.33 4.40 -11.70
C GLY A 95 6.75 3.02 -11.33
N THR A 96 5.53 2.95 -10.79
CA THR A 96 4.79 1.69 -10.57
C THR A 96 3.99 1.33 -11.83
N ALA A 97 3.32 2.30 -12.46
CA ALA A 97 2.59 2.10 -13.72
C ALA A 97 3.52 1.64 -14.87
N ASP A 98 4.71 2.24 -14.98
CA ASP A 98 5.78 1.83 -15.90
C ASP A 98 6.18 0.36 -15.70
N LEU A 99 6.36 -0.08 -14.46
CA LEU A 99 6.70 -1.46 -14.13
C LEU A 99 5.56 -2.42 -14.50
N VAL A 100 4.31 -2.05 -14.20
CA VAL A 100 3.11 -2.84 -14.55
C VAL A 100 2.98 -3.00 -16.06
N GLN A 101 3.17 -1.93 -16.84
CA GLN A 101 3.11 -2.01 -18.30
C GLN A 101 4.25 -2.86 -18.87
N ARG A 102 5.48 -2.73 -18.34
CA ARG A 102 6.62 -3.59 -18.74
C ARG A 102 6.37 -5.07 -18.42
N ALA A 103 5.74 -5.37 -17.28
CA ALA A 103 5.38 -6.73 -16.89
C ALA A 103 4.34 -7.34 -17.84
N ARG A 104 3.24 -6.63 -18.10
CA ARG A 104 2.21 -7.02 -19.09
C ARG A 104 2.81 -7.25 -20.48
N ASN A 105 3.65 -6.33 -20.96
CA ASN A 105 4.33 -6.44 -22.26
C ASN A 105 5.34 -7.61 -22.32
N ALA A 106 5.79 -8.13 -21.18
CA ALA A 106 6.70 -9.27 -21.08
C ALA A 106 5.98 -10.61 -20.80
N GLY A 107 4.64 -10.62 -20.77
CA GLY A 107 3.84 -11.81 -20.44
C GLY A 107 3.86 -12.22 -18.96
N VAL A 108 4.39 -11.36 -18.08
CA VAL A 108 4.43 -11.60 -16.63
C VAL A 108 3.08 -11.22 -16.02
N MET A 109 2.53 -12.08 -15.17
CA MET A 109 1.27 -11.81 -14.47
C MET A 109 1.38 -10.55 -13.59
N VAL A 110 0.29 -9.81 -13.44
CA VAL A 110 0.22 -8.62 -12.57
C VAL A 110 -1.01 -8.70 -11.67
N LEU A 111 -0.78 -8.56 -10.36
CA LEU A 111 -1.79 -8.34 -9.35
C LEU A 111 -1.71 -6.88 -8.88
N GLU A 112 -2.68 -6.06 -9.29
CA GLU A 112 -2.83 -4.70 -8.74
C GLU A 112 -3.63 -4.76 -7.44
N VAL A 113 -3.13 -4.08 -6.39
CA VAL A 113 -3.76 -4.01 -5.07
C VAL A 113 -4.36 -2.63 -4.88
N GLY A 114 -5.64 -2.55 -4.54
CA GLY A 114 -6.35 -1.28 -4.31
C GLY A 114 -6.97 -0.65 -5.56
N SER A 115 -6.64 -1.14 -6.76
CA SER A 115 -7.44 -0.90 -7.96
C SER A 115 -8.81 -1.58 -7.78
N ALA A 116 -9.90 -0.80 -7.75
CA ALA A 116 -11.23 -1.38 -7.92
C ALA A 116 -11.34 -2.03 -9.30
N PRO A 117 -12.09 -3.14 -9.47
CA PRO A 117 -12.23 -3.79 -10.76
C PRO A 117 -12.86 -2.83 -11.77
N GLN A 118 -12.12 -2.50 -12.84
CA GLN A 118 -12.70 -1.82 -13.99
C GLN A 118 -13.61 -2.84 -14.68
N GLY A 119 -14.92 -2.55 -14.68
CA GLY A 119 -15.95 -3.53 -14.98
C GLY A 119 -15.87 -4.12 -16.38
N GLU A 120 -16.30 -5.38 -16.50
CA GLU A 120 -16.45 -6.09 -17.77
C GLU A 120 -17.57 -5.45 -18.58
N GLY A 121 -17.18 -4.56 -19.50
CA GLY A 121 -18.10 -3.82 -20.36
C GLY A 121 -18.63 -4.66 -21.52
N GLY A 122 -19.52 -5.63 -21.24
CA GLY A 122 -20.08 -6.46 -22.30
C GLY A 122 -21.05 -7.55 -21.88
N GLU A 123 -22.29 -7.18 -21.55
CA GLU A 123 -23.45 -7.98 -21.94
C GLU A 123 -24.70 -7.09 -22.10
N ALA A 124 -25.67 -7.54 -22.89
CA ALA A 124 -26.74 -6.70 -23.44
C ALA A 124 -28.14 -7.16 -23.01
N GLY A 125 -29.10 -6.23 -23.04
CA GLY A 125 -30.53 -6.56 -23.01
C GLY A 125 -31.10 -6.90 -21.64
N HIS A 126 -31.52 -5.88 -20.89
CA HIS A 126 -32.61 -6.03 -19.93
C HIS A 126 -33.81 -5.21 -20.43
N ASP A 127 -34.83 -5.89 -20.93
CA ASP A 127 -36.11 -5.27 -21.29
C ASP A 127 -36.77 -4.68 -20.04
N ALA A 128 -37.25 -3.43 -20.16
CA ALA A 128 -37.90 -2.73 -19.07
C ALA A 128 -39.40 -3.09 -19.02
N ILE A 129 -39.77 -3.95 -18.06
CA ILE A 129 -41.16 -4.12 -17.64
C ILE A 129 -41.35 -3.42 -16.29
N ILE A 130 -42.12 -2.32 -16.27
CA ILE A 130 -42.46 -1.57 -15.05
C ILE A 130 -43.95 -1.70 -14.75
N ALA A 131 -44.25 -2.34 -13.63
CA ALA A 131 -45.48 -2.26 -12.84
C ALA A 131 -45.15 -2.82 -11.45
N ASP A 132 -45.69 -2.38 -10.32
CA ASP A 132 -46.42 -1.15 -9.92
C ASP A 132 -46.31 -1.09 -8.36
N GLY A 133 -46.81 -0.04 -7.68
CA GLY A 133 -47.20 -0.17 -6.28
C GLY A 133 -46.53 0.76 -5.25
N ALA A 134 -47.12 1.96 -5.10
CA ALA A 134 -47.48 2.57 -3.81
C ALA A 134 -46.43 2.67 -2.64
N ALA A 135 -45.73 3.81 -2.62
CA ALA A 135 -45.73 4.83 -1.54
C ALA A 135 -45.69 4.45 -0.03
N ARG A 136 -44.82 5.15 0.72
CA ARG A 136 -45.22 6.00 1.88
C ARG A 136 -44.15 7.05 2.26
N ARG A 137 -44.54 8.05 3.06
CA ARG A 137 -43.74 9.26 3.41
C ARG A 137 -42.96 9.09 4.74
N PRO A 138 -41.87 9.85 4.96
CA PRO A 138 -41.13 9.89 6.23
C PRO A 138 -41.80 10.81 7.28
N PRO A 139 -41.49 10.63 8.59
CA PRO A 139 -41.93 11.52 9.67
C PRO A 139 -40.94 12.66 10.01
N THR A 140 -41.50 13.82 10.33
CA THR A 140 -40.91 14.94 11.10
C THR A 140 -41.28 14.79 12.61
N GLU A 141 -40.86 15.56 13.62
CA GLU A 141 -40.02 16.77 13.82
C GLU A 141 -39.68 16.91 15.34
N ARG A 142 -38.58 17.63 15.72
CA ARG A 142 -38.33 18.34 17.03
C ARG A 142 -38.30 17.51 18.35
N GLN A 143 -37.81 17.96 19.53
CA GLN A 143 -36.77 18.91 20.05
C GLN A 143 -36.32 18.34 21.47
N THR A 144 -35.93 18.95 22.62
CA THR A 144 -35.89 20.33 23.17
C THR A 144 -34.98 20.49 24.44
N LEU A 145 -33.84 21.19 24.33
CA LEU A 145 -33.13 22.02 25.36
C LEU A 145 -32.73 21.52 26.79
N HIS A 146 -31.78 22.28 27.40
CA HIS A 146 -31.30 22.31 28.82
C HIS A 146 -30.17 21.32 29.21
N THR A 147 -29.14 21.64 30.04
CA THR A 147 -28.77 22.91 30.72
C THR A 147 -27.27 23.02 31.09
N SER A 148 -26.78 24.27 31.18
CA SER A 148 -25.62 24.85 31.93
C SER A 148 -24.65 23.99 32.77
N GLY A 149 -23.34 24.31 32.69
CA GLY A 149 -22.31 23.93 33.68
C GLY A 149 -21.05 24.85 33.64
N THR A 150 -20.63 25.37 34.80
CA THR A 150 -19.63 26.47 34.95
C THR A 150 -18.18 25.97 35.14
N ALA A 151 -17.19 26.81 34.80
CA ALA A 151 -15.73 26.63 35.10
C ALA A 151 -15.34 27.35 36.43
N PRO A 152 -14.06 27.68 36.81
CA PRO A 152 -12.71 27.37 36.24
C PRO A 152 -11.58 27.07 37.31
N ARG A 153 -10.30 27.10 36.87
CA ARG A 153 -9.00 27.36 37.62
C ARG A 153 -8.10 26.17 38.03
N GLY A 154 -6.78 26.46 38.15
CA GLY A 154 -5.67 25.58 38.59
C GLY A 154 -4.58 25.42 37.51
N HIS A 155 -3.68 26.38 37.22
CA HIS A 155 -2.60 27.01 37.99
C HIS A 155 -1.33 26.12 38.19
N ASP A 156 -0.24 26.58 37.56
CA ASP A 156 1.21 26.32 37.65
C ASP A 156 1.81 25.06 38.34
N GLY A 157 2.89 24.54 37.71
CA GLY A 157 3.72 23.46 38.26
C GLY A 157 5.11 23.34 37.61
N GLN A 158 5.76 24.46 37.26
CA GLN A 158 7.06 24.42 36.56
C GLN A 158 8.23 24.14 37.52
N GLY A 159 8.63 22.86 37.59
CA GLY A 159 9.63 22.35 38.54
C GLY A 159 10.92 21.86 37.88
N ARG A 160 12.03 22.41 38.39
CA ARG A 160 13.44 21.94 38.35
C ARG A 160 13.55 20.40 38.23
N GLY A 161 14.47 19.81 37.47
CA GLY A 161 15.73 20.33 36.92
C GLY A 161 16.90 19.54 37.51
N ALA A 162 17.65 18.83 36.67
CA ALA A 162 18.78 18.00 37.07
C ALA A 162 19.92 18.13 36.05
N HIS A 163 21.00 18.83 36.41
CA HIS A 163 22.28 18.65 35.75
C HIS A 163 22.86 17.29 36.16
N PHE A 164 23.42 16.55 35.21
CA PHE A 164 24.16 15.33 35.50
C PHE A 164 25.65 15.61 35.26
N GLU A 165 26.42 15.76 36.35
CA GLU A 165 27.88 15.69 36.26
C GLU A 165 28.29 14.23 35.99
N GLY A 166 29.31 14.02 35.16
CA GLY A 166 29.57 12.71 34.55
C GLY A 166 30.93 12.55 33.89
N ALA A 167 31.98 13.03 34.54
CA ALA A 167 33.37 12.64 34.31
C ALA A 167 33.88 11.88 35.56
N PRO A 168 35.07 11.23 35.57
CA PRO A 168 36.08 11.14 34.50
C PRO A 168 36.58 9.70 34.21
N ALA A 169 37.39 9.56 33.14
CA ALA A 169 38.59 8.71 33.08
C ALA A 169 39.41 9.09 31.83
#